data_AF-A0A0X3TKC7-F1
#
_entry.id   AF-A0A0X3TKC7-F1
#
_cell.length_a   1.000
_cell.length_b   1.000
_cell.length_c   1.000
_cell.angle_alpha   90.00
_cell.angle_beta   90.00
_cell.angle_gamma   90.00
#
_symmetry.space_group_name_H-M   'P 1'
#
loop_
_entity.id
_entity.type
_entity.pdbx_description
1 polymer ?
#
loop_
_entity_poly.entity_id
_entity_poly.type
_entity_poly.pdbx_seq_one_letter_code
_entity_poly.pdbx_strand_id
1 'polypeptide(L)'
;MIRSDFSKEPADPTEETIDNSSPNNRCTPVEVREKAGLSVSEMAELIGMSESGYRMWEKGMRQPGGPAFKLLALLDAQPRDMVARLQAQI
;
A
#
# COMPACT_ATOMS: atom_id res chain seq x y z
N MET A 1 -27.96 -33.15 -32.35
CA MET A 1 -28.41 -31.84 -31.84
C MET A 1 -28.53 -31.98 -30.33
N ILE A 2 -27.42 -31.86 -29.60
CA ILE A 2 -27.36 -32.15 -28.16
C ILE A 2 -27.67 -30.86 -27.40
N ARG A 3 -28.78 -30.86 -26.67
CA ARG A 3 -29.02 -29.91 -25.58
C ARG A 3 -27.98 -30.19 -24.50
N SER A 4 -27.08 -29.24 -24.26
CA SER A 4 -26.29 -29.21 -23.03
C SER A 4 -26.79 -28.01 -22.24
N ASP A 5 -27.86 -28.27 -21.48
CA ASP A 5 -28.25 -27.44 -20.36
C ASP A 5 -27.07 -27.39 -19.39
N PHE A 6 -26.26 -26.34 -19.49
CA PHE A 6 -25.36 -25.93 -18.42
C PHE A 6 -26.24 -25.41 -17.28
N SER A 7 -26.80 -26.33 -16.50
CA SER A 7 -27.15 -26.05 -15.13
C SER A 7 -25.86 -25.61 -14.45
N LYS A 8 -25.66 -24.30 -14.33
CA LYS A 8 -24.67 -23.76 -13.41
C LYS A 8 -25.25 -23.96 -12.01
N GLU A 9 -24.98 -25.15 -11.47
CA GLU A 9 -25.14 -25.43 -10.06
C GLU A 9 -24.41 -24.32 -9.27
N PRO A 10 -25.00 -23.76 -8.20
CA PRO A 10 -24.38 -22.66 -7.48
C PRO A 10 -23.04 -23.14 -6.93
N ALA A 11 -22.00 -22.36 -7.17
CA ALA A 11 -20.66 -22.65 -6.68
C ALA A 11 -20.69 -22.93 -5.18
N ASP A 12 -20.02 -24.02 -4.82
CA ASP A 12 -19.78 -24.55 -3.49
C ASP A 12 -19.33 -23.43 -2.50
N PRO A 13 -19.84 -23.35 -1.25
CA PRO A 13 -19.50 -22.28 -0.30
C PRO A 13 -18.06 -22.31 0.24
N THR A 14 -17.21 -23.21 -0.27
CA THR A 14 -15.84 -23.45 0.20
C THR A 14 -14.73 -22.94 -0.72
N GLU A 15 -15.07 -22.21 -1.79
CA GLU A 15 -14.09 -21.27 -2.37
C GLU A 15 -13.95 -20.09 -1.40
N GLU A 16 -13.02 -20.23 -0.45
CA GLU A 16 -12.36 -19.10 0.20
C GLU A 16 -11.77 -18.23 -0.91
N THR A 17 -12.59 -17.32 -1.44
CA THR A 17 -12.11 -16.07 -2.00
C THR A 17 -11.08 -15.57 -1.01
N ILE A 18 -9.85 -15.31 -1.46
CA ILE A 18 -8.78 -14.77 -0.61
C ILE A 18 -9.32 -13.45 -0.05
N ASP A 19 -9.92 -13.57 1.12
CA ASP A 19 -10.51 -12.50 1.85
C ASP A 19 -9.33 -11.79 2.49
N ASN A 20 -8.90 -10.70 1.85
CA ASN A 20 -7.87 -9.81 2.37
C ASN A 20 -8.30 -9.13 3.69
N SER A 21 -9.37 -9.57 4.35
CA SER A 21 -9.75 -9.26 5.73
C SER A 21 -8.79 -9.88 6.74
N SER A 22 -7.59 -9.32 6.86
CA SER A 22 -6.93 -9.21 8.17
C SER A 22 -6.41 -7.78 8.36
N PRO A 23 -6.93 -7.03 9.36
CA PRO A 23 -6.88 -5.57 9.40
C PRO A 23 -5.70 -4.99 10.20
N ASN A 24 -4.55 -5.67 10.24
CA ASN A 24 -3.50 -5.28 11.18
C ASN A 24 -2.39 -4.47 10.51
N ASN A 25 -2.66 -3.17 10.48
CA ASN A 25 -1.81 -2.03 10.11
C ASN A 25 -1.80 -1.60 8.63
N ARG A 26 -2.94 -1.09 8.15
CA ARG A 26 -3.06 -0.37 6.87
C ARG A 26 -2.87 1.14 7.05
N CYS A 27 -1.72 1.56 7.56
CA CYS A 27 -1.38 2.98 7.58
C CYS A 27 -1.36 3.52 6.14
N THR A 28 -2.12 4.57 5.89
CA THR A 28 -2.15 5.28 4.61
C THR A 28 -0.83 6.03 4.40
N PRO A 29 -0.44 6.32 3.15
CA PRO A 29 0.73 7.16 2.88
C PRO A 29 0.69 8.53 3.60
N VAL A 30 -0.51 9.07 3.84
CA VAL A 30 -0.70 10.30 4.62
C VAL A 30 -0.29 10.09 6.07
N GLU A 31 -0.84 9.06 6.73
CA GLU A 31 -0.55 8.77 8.14
C GLU A 31 0.93 8.46 8.38
N VAL A 32 1.57 7.68 7.48
CA VAL A 32 3.00 7.35 7.58
C VAL A 32 3.84 8.63 7.49
N ARG A 33 3.54 9.51 6.52
CA ARG A 33 4.26 10.77 6.35
C ARG A 33 4.10 11.69 7.56
N GLU A 34 2.88 11.81 8.06
CA GLU A 34 2.58 12.67 9.21
C GLU A 34 3.28 12.17 10.48
N LYS A 35 3.32 10.85 10.71
CA LYS A 35 4.11 10.24 11.78
C LYS A 35 5.62 10.49 11.62
N ALA A 36 6.10 10.54 10.39
CA ALA A 36 7.49 10.89 10.08
C ALA A 36 7.80 12.39 10.24
N GLY A 37 6.77 13.24 10.37
CA GLY A 37 6.94 14.69 10.51
C GLY A 37 7.41 15.39 9.23
N LEU A 38 7.12 14.80 8.07
CA LEU A 38 7.60 15.28 6.77
C LEU A 38 6.50 15.98 5.97
N SER A 39 6.89 16.99 5.20
CA SER A 39 6.08 17.50 4.10
C SER A 39 5.99 16.48 2.96
N VAL A 40 5.04 16.69 2.06
CA VAL A 40 4.82 15.81 0.90
C VAL A 40 6.07 15.73 0.01
N SER A 41 6.75 16.86 -0.20
CA SER A 41 7.98 16.94 -1.00
C SER A 41 9.13 16.20 -0.32
N GLU A 42 9.34 16.41 0.99
CA GLU A 42 10.40 15.74 1.74
C GLU A 42 10.20 14.21 1.77
N MET A 43 8.96 13.76 1.94
CA MET A 43 8.65 12.33 1.90
C MET A 43 8.88 11.72 0.51
N ALA A 44 8.48 12.43 -0.54
CA ALA A 44 8.70 11.97 -1.91
C ALA A 44 10.20 11.87 -2.24
N GLU A 45 10.98 12.86 -1.84
CA GLU A 45 12.43 12.88 -1.98
C GLU A 45 13.07 11.73 -1.19
N LEU A 46 12.68 11.55 0.08
CA LEU A 46 13.19 10.49 0.96
C LEU A 46 13.07 9.09 0.35
N ILE A 47 11.97 8.82 -0.36
CA ILE A 47 11.71 7.50 -0.96
C ILE A 47 12.05 7.45 -2.47
N GLY A 48 12.70 8.49 -3.00
CA GLY A 48 13.23 8.52 -4.37
C GLY A 48 12.18 8.63 -5.47
N MET A 49 11.08 9.38 -5.25
CA MET A 49 10.03 9.60 -6.26
C MET A 49 9.62 11.07 -6.40
N SER A 50 8.80 11.38 -7.41
CA SER A 50 8.28 12.74 -7.58
C SER A 50 7.19 13.08 -6.56
N GLU A 51 7.13 14.34 -6.12
CA GLU A 51 6.05 14.85 -5.24
C GLU A 51 4.67 14.60 -5.84
N SER A 52 4.52 14.81 -7.15
CA SER A 52 3.27 14.58 -7.88
C SER A 52 2.83 13.11 -7.82
N GLY A 53 3.77 12.17 -7.92
CA GLY A 53 3.52 10.74 -7.79
C GLY A 53 3.11 10.38 -6.36
N TYR A 54 3.79 10.93 -5.35
CA TYR A 54 3.45 10.70 -3.95
C TYR A 54 2.06 11.23 -3.61
N ARG A 55 1.68 12.42 -4.09
CA ARG A 55 0.32 12.97 -3.93
C ARG A 55 -0.76 12.09 -4.53
N MET A 56 -0.48 11.36 -5.62
CA MET A 56 -1.45 10.41 -6.18
C MET A 56 -1.70 9.23 -5.23
N TRP A 57 -0.69 8.82 -4.43
CA TRP A 57 -0.87 7.83 -3.38
C TRP A 57 -1.70 8.37 -2.22
N GLU A 58 -1.39 9.58 -1.74
CA GLU A 58 -2.15 10.21 -0.65
C GLU A 58 -3.63 10.43 -1.00
N LYS A 59 -3.92 10.75 -2.28
CA LYS A 59 -5.29 10.90 -2.79
C LYS A 59 -5.99 9.57 -3.10
N GLY A 60 -5.30 8.44 -2.98
CA GLY A 60 -5.83 7.11 -3.34
C GLY A 60 -6.01 6.87 -4.85
N MET A 61 -5.55 7.79 -5.71
CA MET A 61 -5.60 7.66 -7.17
C MET A 61 -4.64 6.59 -7.70
N ARG A 62 -3.60 6.29 -6.93
CA ARG A 62 -2.64 5.20 -7.17
C ARG A 62 -2.34 4.50 -5.86
N GLN A 63 -1.97 3.23 -5.93
CA GLN A 63 -1.56 2.46 -4.76
C GLN A 63 -0.03 2.26 -4.78
N PRO A 64 0.64 2.26 -3.61
CA PRO A 64 2.03 1.85 -3.51
C PRO A 64 2.20 0.41 -4.01
N GLY A 65 3.22 0.16 -4.83
CA GLY A 65 3.61 -1.19 -5.25
C GLY A 65 4.33 -1.96 -4.14
N GLY A 66 4.54 -3.27 -4.32
CA GLY A 66 5.07 -4.18 -3.29
C GLY A 66 6.28 -3.66 -2.49
N PRO A 67 7.39 -3.23 -3.12
CA PRO A 67 8.53 -2.67 -2.40
C PRO A 67 8.21 -1.37 -1.65
N ALA A 68 7.44 -0.46 -2.27
CA ALA A 68 7.03 0.79 -1.65
C ALA A 68 6.11 0.55 -0.44
N PHE A 69 5.22 -0.43 -0.51
CA PHE A 69 4.38 -0.83 0.62
C PHE A 69 5.23 -1.31 1.81
N LYS A 70 6.24 -2.15 1.57
CA LYS A 70 7.17 -2.59 2.62
C LYS A 70 7.94 -1.42 3.22
N LEU A 71 8.40 -0.48 2.39
CA LEU A 71 9.10 0.72 2.85
C LEU A 71 8.20 1.60 3.73
N LEU A 72 6.95 1.83 3.32
CA LEU A 72 5.97 2.59 4.10
C LEU A 72 5.66 1.90 5.43
N ALA A 73 5.56 0.56 5.46
CA ALA A 73 5.37 -0.19 6.70
C ALA A 73 6.57 -0.07 7.66
N LEU A 74 7.81 -0.05 7.15
CA LEU A 74 9.00 0.18 7.96
C LEU A 74 9.04 1.61 8.52
N LEU A 75 8.72 2.59 7.68
CA LEU A 75 8.59 3.99 8.09
C LEU A 75 7.50 4.17 9.15
N ASP A 76 6.37 3.46 9.05
CA ASP A 76 5.31 3.51 10.05
C ASP A 76 5.75 2.92 11.41
N ALA A 77 6.48 1.81 11.36
CA ALA A 77 6.94 1.11 12.56
C ALA A 77 8.02 1.89 13.33
N GLN A 78 8.92 2.55 12.62
CA GLN A 78 10.06 3.27 13.22
C GLN A 78 10.35 4.59 12.48
N PRO A 79 9.46 5.61 12.56
CA PRO A 79 9.55 6.79 11.70
C PRO A 79 10.87 7.55 11.83
N ARG A 80 11.28 7.88 13.06
CA ARG A 80 12.52 8.63 13.32
C ARG A 80 13.76 7.88 12.82
N ASP A 81 13.89 6.61 13.18
CA ASP A 81 15.09 5.83 12.86
C ASP A 81 15.18 5.53 11.36
N MET A 82 14.05 5.22 10.72
CA MET A 82 14.02 4.93 9.28
C MET A 82 14.27 6.18 8.45
N VAL A 83 13.70 7.34 8.82
CA VAL A 83 14.00 8.62 8.15
C VAL A 83 15.50 8.91 8.23
N ALA A 84 16.11 8.83 9.41
CA ALA A 84 17.54 9.07 9.58
C ALA A 84 18.41 8.09 8.76
N ARG A 85 18.02 6.81 8.72
CA ARG A 85 18.74 5.79 7.93
C ARG A 85 18.66 6.05 6.43
N LEU A 86 17.50 6.43 5.92
CA LEU A 86 17.29 6.69 4.49
C LEU A 86 18.02 7.97 4.06
N GLN A 87 17.98 9.03 4.87
CA GLN A 87 18.72 10.27 4.61
C GLN A 87 20.24 10.06 4.56
N ALA A 88 20.77 9.10 5.30
CA ALA A 88 22.20 8.75 5.26
C ALA A 88 22.63 7.99 3.99
N GLN A 89 21.68 7.62 3.11
CA GLN A 89 21.93 6.87 1.87
C GLN A 89 21.67 7.69 0.60
N ILE A 90 21.25 8.94 0.74
CA ILE A 90 21.07 9.92 -0.34
C ILE A 90 22.36 10.74 -0.46
#